data_AF-A0A0P7Y619-F1
#
_entry.id   AF-A0A0P7Y619-F1
#
_cell.length_a   1.000
_cell.length_b   1.000
_cell.length_c   1.000
_cell.angle_alpha   90.00
_cell.angle_beta   90.00
_cell.angle_gamma   90.00
#
_symmetry.space_group_name_H-M   'P 1'
#
loop_
_entity.id
_entity.type
_entity.pdbx_description
1 polymer ?
#
loop_
_entity_poly.entity_id
_entity_poly.type
_entity_poly.pdbx_seq_one_letter_code
_entity_poly.pdbx_strand_id
1 'polypeptide(L)'
;MNDTAFPSITGAEFTINFDPGSDNSGSWTYVPLGDDPALITAFAVKAGAGPAGGGWSIYAWDPNSGTDFSLIAWDMSTLDDKALSHITFFGNGGAAVVPLPAGGLLLLTGLAGLALARRRRG
;
A
#
# COMPACT_ATOMS: atom_id res chain seq x y z
N MET A 1 -5.58 5.18 -10.96
CA MET A 1 -4.25 4.82 -10.41
C MET A 1 -3.41 6.09 -10.36
N ASN A 2 -2.18 6.05 -9.80
CA ASN A 2 -1.25 7.18 -9.95
C ASN A 2 -0.34 6.92 -11.16
N ASP A 3 -0.88 7.24 -12.33
CA ASP A 3 -0.29 6.89 -13.63
C ASP A 3 1.01 7.66 -13.92
N THR A 4 1.33 8.67 -13.10
CA THR A 4 2.58 9.45 -13.21
C THR A 4 3.79 8.77 -12.58
N ALA A 5 3.58 7.89 -11.59
CA ALA A 5 4.64 7.19 -10.89
C ALA A 5 4.93 5.80 -11.47
N PHE A 6 3.92 5.18 -12.10
CA PHE A 6 4.01 3.85 -12.71
C PHE A 6 3.31 3.87 -14.08
N PRO A 7 3.93 4.51 -15.10
CA PRO A 7 3.28 4.77 -16.38
C PRO A 7 2.98 3.51 -17.20
N SER A 8 3.63 2.38 -16.87
CA SER A 8 3.34 1.08 -17.49
C SER A 8 2.10 0.41 -16.88
N ILE A 9 1.76 0.73 -15.62
CA ILE A 9 0.67 0.09 -14.88
C ILE A 9 -0.64 0.83 -15.15
N THR A 10 -1.52 0.18 -15.92
CA THR A 10 -2.78 0.79 -16.38
C THR A 10 -4.01 0.36 -15.60
N GLY A 11 -3.89 -0.72 -14.83
CA GLY A 11 -4.99 -1.41 -14.16
C GLY A 11 -5.56 -2.58 -14.96
N ALA A 12 -5.30 -2.66 -16.27
CA ALA A 12 -5.73 -3.79 -17.09
C ALA A 12 -4.99 -5.09 -16.77
N GLU A 13 -3.85 -4.98 -16.09
CA GLU A 13 -3.05 -6.12 -15.64
C GLU A 13 -3.73 -6.88 -14.50
N PHE A 14 -4.65 -6.23 -13.79
CA PHE A 14 -5.28 -6.77 -12.59
C PHE A 14 -6.71 -7.24 -12.88
N THR A 15 -7.00 -8.48 -12.51
CA THR A 15 -8.38 -8.95 -12.39
C THR A 15 -8.71 -9.08 -10.91
N ILE A 16 -9.82 -8.50 -10.46
CA ILE A 16 -10.28 -8.56 -9.06
C ILE A 16 -11.66 -9.21 -9.05
N ASN A 17 -11.82 -10.26 -8.25
CA ASN A 17 -13.06 -11.00 -8.09
C ASN A 17 -13.45 -11.03 -6.62
N PHE A 18 -14.62 -10.51 -6.28
CA PHE A 18 -15.18 -10.66 -4.94
C PHE A 18 -15.85 -12.02 -4.78
N ASP A 19 -15.80 -12.59 -3.59
CA ASP A 19 -16.53 -13.82 -3.31
C ASP A 19 -18.05 -13.53 -3.35
N PRO A 20 -18.88 -14.49 -3.83
CA PRO A 20 -20.32 -14.28 -3.90
C PRO A 20 -20.93 -13.90 -2.54
N GLY A 21 -21.57 -12.73 -2.48
CA GLY A 21 -22.22 -12.23 -1.26
C GLY A 21 -21.27 -11.62 -0.24
N SER A 22 -20.01 -11.38 -0.60
CA SER A 22 -19.00 -10.77 0.25
C SER A 22 -18.47 -9.47 -0.36
N ASP A 23 -18.37 -8.43 0.47
CA ASP A 23 -17.76 -7.15 0.11
C ASP A 23 -16.35 -6.99 0.73
N ASN A 24 -15.85 -8.03 1.42
CA ASN A 24 -14.62 -7.99 2.20
C ASN A 24 -13.67 -9.18 2.00
N SER A 25 -14.05 -10.14 1.16
CA SER A 25 -13.22 -11.28 0.74
C SER A 25 -13.25 -11.42 -0.78
N GLY A 26 -12.21 -12.03 -1.32
CA GLY A 26 -12.10 -12.24 -2.75
C GLY A 26 -10.71 -12.64 -3.18
N SER A 27 -10.45 -12.52 -4.47
CA SER A 27 -9.20 -12.88 -5.10
C SER A 27 -8.81 -11.92 -6.19
N TRP A 28 -7.51 -11.88 -6.48
CA TRP A 28 -6.99 -11.12 -7.59
C TRP A 28 -5.95 -11.94 -8.36
N THR A 29 -5.75 -11.54 -9.61
CA THR A 29 -4.69 -12.04 -10.49
C THR A 29 -3.95 -10.85 -11.09
N TYR A 30 -2.71 -11.10 -11.51
CA TYR A 30 -1.87 -10.11 -12.17
C TYR A 30 -1.19 -10.72 -13.38
N VAL A 31 -1.39 -10.09 -14.53
CA VAL A 31 -0.75 -10.44 -15.79
C VAL A 31 0.01 -9.20 -16.27
N PRO A 32 1.34 -9.13 -16.09
CA PRO A 32 2.13 -7.96 -16.47
C PRO A 32 2.05 -7.73 -17.99
N LEU A 33 2.01 -6.46 -18.39
CA LEU A 33 1.97 -6.03 -19.79
C LEU A 33 3.17 -5.14 -20.11
N GLY A 34 3.83 -5.37 -21.25
CA GLY A 34 4.96 -4.53 -21.68
C GLY A 34 6.11 -4.50 -20.67
N ASP A 35 6.43 -3.29 -20.17
CA ASP A 35 7.55 -3.01 -19.25
C ASP A 35 7.17 -3.09 -17.76
N ASP A 36 6.03 -3.71 -17.45
CA ASP A 36 5.56 -3.85 -16.08
C ASP A 36 6.49 -4.69 -15.18
N PRO A 37 6.47 -4.47 -13.85
CA PRO A 37 7.17 -5.33 -12.92
C PRO A 37 6.73 -6.77 -13.10
N ALA A 38 7.68 -7.68 -13.32
CA ALA A 38 7.37 -9.09 -13.57
C ALA A 38 6.66 -9.77 -12.38
N LEU A 39 6.77 -9.22 -11.16
CA LEU A 39 6.29 -9.83 -9.93
C LEU A 39 5.71 -8.81 -8.94
N ILE A 40 4.56 -9.15 -8.37
CA ILE A 40 4.02 -8.55 -7.15
C ILE A 40 4.45 -9.40 -5.95
N THR A 41 5.08 -8.79 -4.95
CA THR A 41 5.64 -9.47 -3.77
C THR A 41 4.74 -9.34 -2.55
N ALA A 42 3.90 -8.32 -2.50
CA ALA A 42 2.92 -8.15 -1.43
C ALA A 42 1.73 -7.33 -1.92
N PHE A 43 0.63 -7.40 -1.17
CA PHE A 43 -0.49 -6.50 -1.32
C PHE A 43 -1.11 -6.18 0.04
N ALA A 44 -1.71 -5.01 0.15
CA ALA A 44 -2.45 -4.56 1.32
C ALA A 44 -3.92 -4.37 0.96
N VAL A 45 -4.80 -4.83 1.82
CA VAL A 45 -6.24 -4.64 1.70
C VAL A 45 -6.72 -3.75 2.84
N LYS A 46 -7.53 -2.74 2.52
CA LYS A 46 -8.06 -1.79 3.49
C LYS A 46 -9.59 -1.80 3.48
N ALA A 47 -10.15 -2.14 4.62
CA ALA A 47 -11.57 -1.96 4.89
C ALA A 47 -11.85 -0.50 5.29
N GLY A 48 -12.99 0.04 4.83
CA GLY A 48 -13.41 1.42 5.10
C GLY A 48 -13.54 1.74 6.59
N ALA A 49 -13.55 3.03 6.93
CA ALA A 49 -13.81 3.46 8.31
C ALA A 49 -15.28 3.23 8.67
N GLY A 50 -15.54 2.55 9.79
CA GLY A 50 -16.87 2.42 10.38
C GLY A 50 -16.88 2.80 11.87
N PRO A 51 -17.99 2.59 12.59
CA PRO A 51 -18.15 3.02 13.98
C PRO A 51 -17.12 2.44 14.97
N ALA A 52 -16.48 1.31 14.65
CA ALA A 52 -15.41 0.69 15.44
C ALA A 52 -13.98 0.99 14.94
N GLY A 53 -13.82 1.89 13.95
CA GLY A 53 -12.58 2.09 13.22
C GLY A 53 -12.41 1.03 12.13
N GLY A 54 -11.94 1.43 10.93
CA GLY A 54 -11.63 0.47 9.87
C GLY A 54 -10.39 -0.37 10.18
N GLY A 55 -10.06 -1.31 9.30
CA GLY A 55 -8.87 -2.17 9.43
C GLY A 55 -8.07 -2.26 8.14
N TRP A 56 -6.88 -2.81 8.24
CA TRP A 56 -6.04 -3.16 7.10
C TRP A 56 -5.31 -4.47 7.37
N SER A 57 -5.09 -5.24 6.31
CA SER A 57 -4.31 -6.48 6.32
C SER A 57 -3.27 -6.42 5.23
N ILE A 58 -2.05 -6.89 5.52
CA ILE A 58 -0.98 -7.05 4.52
C ILE A 58 -0.77 -8.54 4.29
N TYR A 59 -0.76 -8.91 3.01
CA TYR A 59 -0.50 -10.24 2.53
C TYR A 59 0.81 -10.18 1.74
N ALA A 60 1.81 -10.92 2.20
CA ALA A 60 3.09 -11.03 1.52
C ALA A 60 3.23 -12.42 0.90
N TRP A 61 3.90 -12.47 -0.24
CA TRP A 61 4.15 -13.69 -0.98
C TRP A 61 5.65 -13.91 -1.13
N ASP A 62 6.10 -15.15 -0.99
CA ASP A 62 7.45 -15.53 -1.36
C ASP A 62 7.46 -15.93 -2.86
N PRO A 63 8.05 -15.10 -3.75
CA PRO A 63 8.11 -15.42 -5.17
C PRO A 63 8.96 -16.68 -5.47
N ASN A 64 9.75 -17.17 -4.51
CA ASN A 64 10.54 -18.41 -4.65
C ASN A 64 9.76 -19.68 -4.29
N SER A 65 8.51 -19.56 -3.83
CA SER A 65 7.67 -20.70 -3.43
C SER A 65 7.21 -21.60 -4.60
N GLY A 66 7.46 -21.21 -5.85
CA GLY A 66 7.20 -22.03 -7.04
C GLY A 66 5.72 -22.17 -7.41
N THR A 67 4.82 -21.44 -6.76
CA THR A 67 3.38 -21.44 -7.02
C THR A 67 3.01 -20.30 -7.96
N ASP A 68 2.36 -20.65 -9.09
CA ASP A 68 1.87 -19.71 -10.12
C ASP A 68 0.97 -18.62 -9.52
N PHE A 69 1.10 -17.39 -10.02
CA PHE A 69 0.32 -16.19 -9.64
C PHE A 69 -1.15 -16.24 -10.10
N SER A 70 -1.71 -17.42 -10.39
CA SER A 70 -2.98 -17.54 -11.09
C SER A 70 -4.19 -17.17 -10.24
N LEU A 71 -4.09 -17.15 -8.90
CA LEU A 71 -5.14 -16.68 -8.00
C LEU A 71 -4.60 -16.43 -6.58
N ILE A 72 -4.64 -15.19 -6.12
CA ILE A 72 -4.24 -14.82 -4.74
C ILE A 72 -5.47 -14.27 -4.01
N ALA A 73 -5.82 -14.87 -2.88
CA ALA A 73 -7.02 -14.54 -2.12
C ALA A 73 -6.74 -13.64 -0.91
N TRP A 74 -7.75 -12.86 -0.54
CA TRP A 74 -7.82 -12.16 0.75
C TRP A 74 -9.13 -12.49 1.46
N ASP A 75 -9.08 -12.42 2.77
CA ASP A 75 -10.25 -12.58 3.63
C ASP A 75 -10.16 -11.56 4.77
N MET A 76 -11.11 -10.64 4.80
CA MET A 76 -11.30 -9.67 5.88
C MET A 76 -12.64 -9.89 6.60
N SER A 77 -13.15 -11.12 6.67
CA SER A 77 -14.40 -11.49 7.35
C SER A 77 -14.46 -11.07 8.83
N THR A 78 -13.31 -10.91 9.50
CA THR A 78 -13.25 -10.32 10.85
C THR A 78 -13.67 -8.84 10.90
N LEU A 79 -13.81 -8.21 9.73
CA LEU A 79 -14.32 -6.87 9.48
C LEU A 79 -15.60 -6.92 8.61
N ASP A 80 -16.43 -7.96 8.79
CA ASP A 80 -17.77 -8.19 8.18
C ASP A 80 -18.56 -6.89 7.99
N ASP A 81 -18.53 -6.02 8.99
CA ASP A 81 -19.30 -4.79 9.00
C ASP A 81 -18.70 -3.67 8.11
N LYS A 82 -17.75 -3.99 7.23
CA LYS A 82 -17.01 -3.04 6.39
C LYS A 82 -16.85 -3.54 4.95
N ALA A 83 -17.24 -2.68 4.02
CA ALA A 83 -16.87 -2.85 2.62
C ALA A 83 -15.38 -2.50 2.39
N LEU A 84 -14.79 -3.19 1.43
CA LEU A 84 -13.44 -2.93 0.96
C LEU A 84 -13.35 -1.54 0.31
N SER A 85 -12.35 -0.76 0.70
CA SER A 85 -12.17 0.61 0.20
C SER A 85 -11.01 0.72 -0.78
N HIS A 86 -9.91 0.00 -0.53
CA HIS A 86 -8.69 0.08 -1.32
C HIS A 86 -7.93 -1.25 -1.27
N ILE A 87 -7.26 -1.58 -2.38
CA ILE A 87 -6.20 -2.59 -2.46
C ILE A 87 -4.95 -1.89 -2.97
N THR A 88 -3.79 -2.20 -2.39
CA THR A 88 -2.48 -1.65 -2.81
C THR A 88 -1.54 -2.80 -3.11
N PHE A 89 -0.85 -2.77 -4.24
CA PHE A 89 0.09 -3.81 -4.67
C PHE A 89 1.53 -3.29 -4.56
N PHE A 90 2.46 -4.17 -4.19
CA PHE A 90 3.87 -3.88 -4.04
C PHE A 90 4.67 -4.80 -4.97
N GLY A 91 5.44 -4.22 -5.89
CA GLY A 91 6.33 -4.95 -6.78
C GLY A 91 7.72 -5.20 -6.18
N ASN A 92 8.57 -5.93 -6.91
CA ASN A 92 9.97 -6.18 -6.54
C ASN A 92 10.94 -5.03 -6.89
N GLY A 93 10.43 -3.86 -7.28
CA GLY A 93 11.25 -2.66 -7.43
C GLY A 93 11.66 -2.19 -6.04
N GLY A 94 12.96 -2.11 -5.76
CA GLY A 94 13.47 -1.66 -4.45
C GLY A 94 12.78 -0.39 -3.97
N ALA A 95 12.69 -0.20 -2.64
CA ALA A 95 12.01 0.93 -2.04
C ALA A 95 12.38 2.23 -2.77
N ALA A 96 11.36 2.94 -3.28
CA ALA A 96 11.58 4.22 -3.94
C ALA A 96 12.43 5.09 -3.01
N VAL A 97 13.54 5.61 -3.52
CA VAL A 97 14.44 6.45 -2.73
C VAL A 97 13.66 7.69 -2.33
N VAL A 98 13.10 7.67 -1.13
CA VAL A 98 12.44 8.83 -0.54
C VAL A 98 13.55 9.86 -0.39
N PRO A 99 13.46 11.04 -1.05
CA PRO A 99 14.41 12.11 -0.81
C PRO A 99 14.47 12.32 0.68
N LEU A 100 15.68 12.19 1.25
CA LEU A 100 15.91 12.28 2.69
C LEU A 100 15.03 13.41 3.23
N PRO A 101 14.12 13.13 4.18
CA PRO A 101 13.25 14.17 4.68
C PRO A 101 14.15 15.32 5.11
N ALA A 102 13.70 16.54 4.90
CA ALA A 102 14.34 17.73 5.44
C ALA A 102 14.42 17.71 6.99
N GLY A 103 14.26 16.57 7.66
CA GLY A 103 14.38 16.32 9.09
C GLY A 103 15.66 16.91 9.68
N GLY A 104 16.78 16.91 8.97
CA GLY A 104 17.98 17.64 9.39
C GLY A 104 17.78 19.15 9.47
N LEU A 105 17.18 19.75 8.43
CA LEU A 105 16.84 21.16 8.40
C LEU A 105 15.71 21.51 9.39
N LEU A 106 14.72 20.64 9.56
CA LEU A 106 13.63 20.79 10.53
C LEU A 106 14.17 20.73 11.96
N LEU A 107 15.11 19.83 12.24
CA LEU A 107 15.77 19.76 13.54
C LEU A 107 16.60 21.01 13.81
N LEU A 108 17.41 21.45 12.84
CA LEU A 108 18.22 22.66 12.96
C LEU A 108 17.36 23.92 13.15
N THR A 109 16.29 24.06 12.37
CA THR A 109 15.37 25.21 12.49
C THR A 109 14.56 25.16 13.79
N GLY A 110 14.14 23.98 14.24
CA GLY A 110 13.50 23.79 15.54
C GLY A 110 14.42 24.17 16.71
N LEU A 111 15.69 23.74 16.67
CA LEU A 111 16.69 24.11 17.68
C LEU A 111 17.04 25.60 17.65
N ALA A 112 17.19 26.19 16.46
CA ALA A 112 17.42 27.62 16.31
C ALA A 112 16.24 28.45 16.85
N GLY A 113 15.01 28.01 16.57
CA GLY A 113 13.79 28.62 17.12
C GLY A 113 13.74 28.54 18.65
N LEU A 114 14.09 27.38 19.22
CA LEU A 114 14.12 27.17 20.67
C LEU A 114 15.20 28.03 21.36
N ALA A 115 16.39 28.15 20.76
CA ALA A 115 17.46 28.99 21.26
C ALA A 115 17.08 30.48 21.25
N LEU A 116 16.43 30.95 20.19
CA LEU A 116 15.91 32.33 20.10
C LEU A 116 14.79 32.59 21.11
N ALA A 117 13.91 31.61 21.35
CA ALA A 117 12.84 31.73 22.34
C ALA A 117 13.40 31.82 23.77
N ARG A 118 14.47 31.06 24.09
CA ARG A 118 15.14 31.13 25.40
C ARG A 118 15.76 32.50 25.65
N ARG A 119 16.34 33.14 24.62
CA ARG A 119 16.94 34.48 24.73
C ARG A 119 15.95 35.60 25.05
N ARG A 120 14.67 35.44 24.69
CA ARG A 120 13.63 36.46 24.96
C ARG A 120 13.02 36.38 26.37
N ARG A 121 13.25 35.28 27.09
CA ARG A 121 12.76 35.08 28.47
C ARG A 121 13.83 35.26 29.55
N GLY A 122 15.08 35.49 29.15
CA GLY A 122 16.19 35.81 30.05
C GLY A 122 16.46 37.30 30.10
#